data_AF-A0A918UX44-F1
#
_entry.id   AF-A0A918UX44-F1
#
_cell.length_a   1.000
_cell.length_b   1.000
_cell.length_c   1.000
_cell.angle_alpha   90.00
_cell.angle_beta   90.00
_cell.angle_gamma   90.00
#
_symmetry.space_group_name_H-M   'P 1'
#
loop_
_entity.id
_entity.type
_entity.pdbx_description
1 polymer ?
#
loop_
_entity_poly.entity_id
_entity_poly.type
_entity_poly.pdbx_seq_one_letter_code
_entity_poly.pdbx_strand_id
1 'polypeptide(L)'
;MVFGQGAGPGGTAGEQSVRLNGLPPDGPMAPAGGQGDLASTPAAKRAAANTIESELEPRTKKAGDRPDDANGKIMSGLDNWATAAGMKTVQETWDQQVKSLMGRLAGEKGALRATAGTLQATDGERKARIGAVQSNFDKY
;
A
#
# COMPACT_ATOMS: atom_id res chain seq x y z
N MET A 1 74.79 4.78 -27.11
CA MET A 1 74.45 5.19 -28.48
C MET A 1 73.74 4.03 -29.15
N VAL A 2 72.76 4.35 -30.01
CA VAL A 2 71.81 3.49 -30.75
C VAL A 2 70.39 3.55 -30.20
N PHE A 3 69.52 3.94 -31.14
CA PHE A 3 68.14 4.39 -31.06
C PHE A 3 67.15 3.21 -31.07
N GLY A 4 65.93 3.45 -30.58
CA GLY A 4 64.80 2.53 -30.77
C GLY A 4 63.48 3.21 -30.39
N GLN A 5 62.86 3.83 -31.39
CA GLN A 5 61.62 4.59 -31.31
C GLN A 5 60.39 3.68 -31.19
N GLY A 6 59.50 3.99 -30.25
CA GLY A 6 58.15 3.42 -30.15
C GLY A 6 57.16 4.53 -29.81
N ALA A 7 56.61 5.18 -30.83
CA ALA A 7 55.46 6.06 -30.70
C ALA A 7 54.18 5.20 -30.71
N GLY A 8 53.52 5.08 -29.57
CA GLY A 8 52.15 4.56 -29.45
C GLY A 8 51.24 5.69 -28.94
N PRO A 9 50.10 5.97 -29.59
CA PRO A 9 49.27 7.11 -29.25
C PRO A 9 48.51 6.86 -27.95
N GLY A 10 48.36 7.92 -27.17
CA GLY A 10 47.56 7.91 -25.95
C GLY A 10 46.07 7.78 -26.23
N GLY A 11 45.39 7.20 -25.25
CA GLY A 11 44.15 7.77 -24.74
C GLY A 11 42.83 7.26 -25.36
N THR A 12 42.13 6.52 -24.51
CA THR A 12 40.69 6.61 -24.20
C THR A 12 39.75 5.54 -24.77
N ALA A 13 38.78 5.21 -23.90
CA ALA A 13 37.46 4.66 -24.14
C ALA A 13 37.41 3.15 -24.48
N GLY A 14 36.70 2.31 -23.74
CA GLY A 14 35.84 2.57 -22.60
C GLY A 14 35.42 1.23 -22.01
N GLU A 15 35.36 1.20 -20.69
CA GLU A 15 34.57 0.21 -19.96
C GLU A 15 33.20 0.10 -20.63
N GLN A 16 32.87 -1.13 -21.04
CA GLN A 16 31.55 -1.47 -21.53
C GLN A 16 30.58 -1.21 -20.39
N SER A 17 30.02 0.00 -20.42
CA SER A 17 28.97 0.43 -19.52
C SER A 17 27.75 -0.41 -19.85
N VAL A 18 27.53 -1.44 -19.03
CA VAL A 18 26.33 -2.25 -19.05
C VAL A 18 25.16 -1.30 -18.81
N ARG A 19 24.53 -0.82 -19.88
CA ARG A 19 23.35 0.03 -19.79
C ARG A 19 22.20 -0.87 -19.34
N LEU A 20 21.82 -0.75 -18.07
CA LEU A 20 20.74 -1.48 -17.43
C LEU A 20 19.32 -1.16 -18.00
N ASN A 21 19.22 -0.53 -19.18
CA ASN A 21 17.95 -0.13 -19.82
C ASN A 21 17.96 -0.26 -21.36
N GLY A 22 18.85 -1.07 -21.95
CA GLY A 22 18.85 -1.31 -23.40
C GLY A 22 18.14 -2.61 -23.75
N LEU A 23 16.91 -2.54 -24.28
CA LEU A 23 16.27 -3.70 -24.93
C LEU A 23 17.04 -4.07 -26.22
N PRO A 24 17.20 -5.37 -26.55
CA PRO A 24 17.82 -5.80 -27.80
C PRO A 24 17.03 -5.29 -29.02
N PRO A 25 17.70 -4.84 -30.10
CA PRO A 25 16.99 -4.23 -31.22
C PRO A 25 16.13 -5.18 -32.07
N ASP A 26 16.29 -6.50 -32.03
CA ASP A 26 15.63 -7.38 -33.02
C ASP A 26 15.13 -8.72 -32.47
N GLY A 27 14.35 -8.70 -31.39
CA GLY A 27 13.55 -9.86 -30.94
C GLY A 27 12.06 -9.63 -31.22
N PRO A 28 11.26 -10.69 -31.48
CA PRO A 28 9.81 -10.52 -31.56
C PRO A 28 9.33 -9.85 -30.28
N MET A 29 8.79 -8.65 -30.43
CA MET A 29 8.21 -7.86 -29.36
C MET A 29 7.13 -8.74 -28.71
N ALA A 30 7.41 -9.25 -27.51
CA ALA A 30 6.38 -9.87 -26.70
C ALA A 30 5.23 -8.84 -26.61
N PRO A 31 3.97 -9.25 -26.82
CA PRO A 31 2.87 -8.30 -26.89
C PRO A 31 2.86 -7.45 -25.62
N ALA A 32 3.24 -6.18 -25.79
CA ALA A 32 3.07 -5.18 -24.76
C ALA A 32 1.57 -4.92 -24.65
N GLY A 33 0.98 -5.24 -23.50
CA GLY A 33 -0.39 -4.87 -23.19
C GLY A 33 -1.36 -6.04 -23.15
N GLY A 34 -1.15 -6.97 -22.21
CA GLY A 34 -2.30 -7.55 -21.54
C GLY A 34 -2.89 -6.50 -20.63
N GLN A 35 -4.03 -5.93 -21.00
CA GLN A 35 -4.91 -5.21 -20.08
C GLN A 35 -5.43 -6.23 -19.06
N GLY A 36 -4.57 -6.63 -18.12
CA GLY A 36 -5.00 -7.42 -16.97
C GLY A 36 -6.00 -6.57 -16.20
N ASP A 37 -7.20 -7.08 -16.02
CA ASP A 37 -8.20 -6.40 -15.22
C ASP A 37 -7.63 -6.22 -13.80
N LEU A 38 -7.80 -5.03 -13.22
CA LEU A 38 -7.27 -4.80 -11.88
C LEU A 38 -7.96 -5.76 -10.92
N ALA A 39 -7.21 -6.35 -9.98
CA ALA A 39 -7.77 -7.25 -8.97
C ALA A 39 -8.86 -6.59 -8.08
N SER A 40 -9.06 -5.28 -8.18
CA SER A 40 -10.09 -4.53 -7.46
C SER A 40 -10.36 -3.17 -8.12
N THR A 41 -11.58 -2.64 -7.95
CA THR A 41 -12.02 -1.36 -8.53
C THR A 41 -12.03 -0.23 -7.49
N PRO A 42 -11.96 1.05 -7.91
CA PRO A 42 -12.11 2.18 -6.99
C PRO A 42 -13.42 2.15 -6.19
N ALA A 43 -14.51 1.68 -6.80
CA ALA A 43 -15.81 1.54 -6.14
C ALA A 43 -15.76 0.47 -5.04
N ALA A 44 -15.16 -0.69 -5.32
CA ALA A 44 -14.98 -1.76 -4.34
C ALA A 44 -14.12 -1.31 -3.15
N LYS A 45 -13.02 -0.57 -3.40
CA LYS A 45 -12.17 -0.01 -2.33
C LYS A 45 -12.93 0.99 -1.44
N ARG A 46 -13.76 1.85 -2.04
CA ARG A 46 -14.63 2.77 -1.28
C ARG A 46 -15.69 2.03 -0.47
N ALA A 47 -16.33 1.02 -1.05
CA ALA A 47 -17.31 0.20 -0.35
C ALA A 47 -16.68 -0.47 0.88
N ALA A 48 -15.50 -1.08 0.73
CA ALA A 48 -14.77 -1.67 1.85
C ALA A 48 -14.41 -0.65 2.94
N ALA A 49 -13.92 0.54 2.56
CA ALA A 49 -13.64 1.61 3.50
C ALA A 49 -14.89 2.08 4.26
N ASN A 50 -16.05 2.13 3.58
CA ASN A 50 -17.32 2.47 4.19
C ASN A 50 -17.78 1.39 5.16
N THR A 51 -17.65 0.10 4.82
CA THR A 51 -17.94 -1.00 5.75
C THR A 51 -17.09 -0.92 7.01
N ILE A 52 -15.79 -0.57 6.88
CA ILE A 52 -14.94 -0.35 8.06
C ILE A 52 -15.51 0.76 8.94
N GLU A 53 -15.90 1.89 8.35
CA GLU A 53 -16.41 3.06 9.08
C GLU A 53 -17.79 2.85 9.71
N SER A 54 -18.74 2.29 8.95
CA SER A 54 -20.14 2.23 9.36
C SER A 54 -20.47 1.00 10.18
N GLU A 55 -19.73 -0.09 10.01
CA GLU A 55 -20.02 -1.36 10.67
C GLU A 55 -18.91 -1.81 11.61
N LEU A 56 -17.66 -1.88 11.13
CA LEU A 56 -16.59 -2.52 11.90
C LEU A 56 -16.10 -1.64 13.04
N GLU A 57 -15.81 -0.35 12.81
CA GLU A 57 -15.35 0.58 13.84
C GLU A 57 -16.36 0.66 15.02
N PRO A 58 -17.68 0.88 14.80
CA PRO A 58 -18.64 0.96 15.90
C PRO A 58 -18.84 -0.37 16.62
N ARG A 59 -18.93 -1.50 15.90
CA ARG A 59 -19.12 -2.82 16.50
C ARG A 59 -17.88 -3.25 17.28
N THR A 60 -16.69 -2.98 16.78
CA THR A 60 -15.42 -3.28 17.45
C THR A 60 -15.30 -2.48 18.73
N LYS A 61 -15.60 -1.18 18.70
CA LYS A 61 -15.64 -0.36 19.91
C LYS A 61 -16.63 -0.91 20.94
N LYS A 62 -17.88 -1.17 20.53
CA LYS A 62 -18.90 -1.71 21.43
C LYS A 62 -18.52 -3.06 22.03
N ALA A 63 -17.91 -3.95 21.25
CA ALA A 63 -17.42 -5.23 21.75
C ALA A 63 -16.23 -5.04 22.72
N GLY A 64 -15.37 -4.06 22.42
CA GLY A 64 -14.26 -3.64 23.27
C GLY A 64 -14.69 -3.09 24.62
N ASP A 65 -15.77 -2.31 24.69
CA ASP A 65 -16.25 -1.69 25.93
C ASP A 65 -16.99 -2.68 26.86
N ARG A 66 -17.40 -3.86 26.37
CA ARG A 66 -18.22 -4.82 27.12
C ARG A 66 -17.59 -5.35 28.41
N PRO A 67 -16.28 -5.67 28.47
CA PRO A 67 -15.64 -6.12 29.70
C PRO A 67 -15.64 -5.05 30.78
N ASP A 68 -15.55 -3.77 30.42
CA ASP A 68 -15.54 -2.68 31.41
C ASP A 68 -16.84 -2.62 32.20
N ASP A 69 -17.98 -2.76 31.49
CA ASP A 69 -19.31 -2.82 32.09
C ASP A 69 -19.47 -4.01 33.06
N ALA A 70 -18.87 -5.16 32.73
CA ALA A 70 -18.95 -6.37 33.53
C ALA A 70 -17.99 -6.36 34.73
N ASN A 71 -16.79 -5.80 34.54
CA ASN A 71 -15.69 -5.90 35.48
C ASN A 71 -15.76 -4.86 36.60
N GLY A 72 -16.39 -3.69 36.38
CA GLY A 72 -16.45 -2.63 37.39
C GLY A 72 -17.02 -3.07 38.74
N LYS A 73 -18.03 -3.94 38.74
CA LYS A 73 -18.63 -4.47 39.99
C LYS A 73 -17.77 -5.54 40.66
N ILE A 74 -17.08 -6.35 39.87
CA ILE A 74 -16.22 -7.44 40.38
C ILE A 74 -14.96 -6.84 41.02
N MET A 75 -14.38 -5.81 40.41
CA MET A 75 -13.18 -5.14 40.94
C MET A 75 -13.42 -4.56 42.34
N SER A 76 -14.54 -3.87 42.56
CA SER A 76 -14.88 -3.31 43.88
C SER A 76 -15.07 -4.40 44.95
N GLY A 77 -15.63 -5.55 44.59
CA GLY A 77 -15.80 -6.68 45.52
C GLY A 77 -14.50 -7.39 45.88
N LEU A 78 -13.42 -7.18 45.11
CA LEU A 78 -12.11 -7.78 45.30
C LEU A 78 -11.07 -6.79 45.84
N ASP A 79 -11.49 -5.58 46.24
CA ASP A 79 -10.57 -4.56 46.73
C ASP A 79 -9.70 -5.08 47.89
N ASN A 80 -8.40 -4.80 47.81
CA ASN A 80 -7.33 -5.30 48.69
C ASN A 80 -6.89 -6.76 48.49
N TRP A 81 -7.43 -7.47 47.50
CA TRP A 81 -6.96 -8.81 47.13
C TRP A 81 -5.99 -8.73 45.95
N ALA A 82 -4.98 -9.61 45.92
CA ALA A 82 -4.04 -9.69 44.78
C ALA A 82 -4.77 -9.91 43.44
N THR A 83 -5.93 -10.57 43.46
CA THR A 83 -6.79 -10.78 42.29
C THR A 83 -7.28 -9.47 41.67
N ALA A 84 -7.56 -8.43 42.46
CA ALA A 84 -7.97 -7.13 41.94
C ALA A 84 -6.84 -6.46 41.13
N ALA A 85 -5.60 -6.57 41.59
CA ALA A 85 -4.44 -6.07 40.86
C ALA A 85 -4.25 -6.81 39.53
N GLY A 86 -4.34 -8.14 39.53
CA GLY A 86 -4.26 -8.94 38.30
C GLY A 86 -5.38 -8.61 37.31
N MET A 87 -6.61 -8.44 37.80
CA MET A 87 -7.76 -8.06 36.97
C MET A 87 -7.58 -6.67 36.35
N LYS A 88 -7.04 -5.70 37.10
CA LYS A 88 -6.72 -4.38 36.57
C LYS A 88 -5.71 -4.45 35.43
N THR A 89 -4.65 -5.24 35.57
CA THR A 89 -3.67 -5.45 34.49
C THR A 89 -4.31 -6.06 33.24
N VAL A 90 -5.22 -7.02 33.40
CA VAL A 90 -5.96 -7.62 32.27
C VAL A 90 -6.82 -6.57 31.58
N GLN A 91 -7.54 -5.74 32.34
CA GLN A 91 -8.37 -4.67 31.78
C GLN A 91 -7.53 -3.64 31.00
N GLU A 92 -6.43 -3.15 31.60
CA GLU A 92 -5.53 -2.20 30.94
C GLU A 92 -4.94 -2.78 29.63
N THR A 93 -4.58 -4.07 29.64
CA THR A 93 -4.06 -4.75 28.45
C THR A 93 -5.13 -4.87 27.36
N TRP A 94 -6.35 -5.21 27.75
CA TRP A 94 -7.48 -5.30 26.84
C TRP A 94 -7.77 -3.94 26.18
N ASP A 95 -7.80 -2.86 26.95
CA ASP A 95 -8.04 -1.50 26.43
C ASP A 95 -6.96 -1.10 25.42
N GLN A 96 -5.70 -1.43 25.70
CA GLN A 96 -4.60 -1.22 24.76
C GLN A 96 -4.78 -2.01 23.47
N GLN A 97 -5.24 -3.27 23.55
CA GLN A 97 -5.51 -4.10 22.38
C GLN A 97 -6.66 -3.55 21.54
N VAL A 98 -7.78 -3.16 22.18
CA VAL A 98 -8.92 -2.53 21.51
C VAL A 98 -8.48 -1.23 20.82
N LYS A 99 -7.71 -0.38 21.51
CA LYS A 99 -7.18 0.85 20.94
C LYS A 99 -6.27 0.62 19.73
N SER A 100 -5.38 -0.37 19.81
CA SER A 100 -4.50 -0.76 18.70
C SER A 100 -5.32 -1.23 17.49
N LEU A 101 -6.33 -2.08 17.71
CA LEU A 101 -7.22 -2.56 16.66
C LEU A 101 -8.00 -1.42 16.00
N MET A 102 -8.54 -0.49 16.78
CA MET A 102 -9.22 0.70 16.26
C MET A 102 -8.28 1.58 15.42
N GLY A 103 -7.03 1.75 15.85
CA GLY A 103 -6.01 2.46 15.07
C GLY A 103 -5.72 1.77 13.73
N ARG A 104 -5.63 0.45 13.72
CA ARG A 104 -5.44 -0.34 12.49
C ARG A 104 -6.63 -0.19 11.52
N LEU A 105 -7.87 -0.31 12.02
CA LEU A 105 -9.07 -0.11 11.20
C LEU A 105 -9.11 1.28 10.57
N ALA A 106 -8.80 2.33 11.35
CA ALA A 106 -8.74 3.69 10.83
C ALA A 106 -7.65 3.86 9.74
N GLY A 107 -6.48 3.24 9.95
CA GLY A 107 -5.40 3.22 8.97
C GLY A 107 -5.77 2.49 7.67
N GLU A 108 -6.38 1.31 7.77
CA GLU A 108 -6.86 0.52 6.63
C GLU A 108 -7.94 1.27 5.84
N LYS A 109 -8.90 1.90 6.53
CA LYS A 109 -9.91 2.78 5.93
C LYS A 109 -9.27 3.91 5.12
N GLY A 110 -8.28 4.59 5.69
CA GLY A 110 -7.52 5.65 5.03
C GLY A 110 -6.79 5.13 3.79
N ALA A 111 -6.09 4.02 3.91
CA ALA A 111 -5.34 3.39 2.81
C ALA A 111 -6.26 2.95 1.66
N LEU A 112 -7.44 2.38 1.95
CA LEU A 112 -8.42 2.00 0.95
C LEU A 112 -8.97 3.21 0.18
N ARG A 113 -9.26 4.31 0.87
CA ARG A 113 -9.71 5.56 0.24
C ARG A 113 -8.62 6.18 -0.64
N ALA A 114 -7.38 6.22 -0.16
CA ALA A 114 -6.23 6.70 -0.93
C ALA A 114 -6.03 5.87 -2.20
N THR A 115 -6.02 4.53 -2.07
CA THR A 115 -5.90 3.61 -3.22
C THR A 115 -7.00 3.84 -4.25
N ALA A 116 -8.25 4.04 -3.81
CA ALA A 116 -9.35 4.33 -4.72
C ALA A 116 -9.12 5.62 -5.52
N GLY A 117 -8.55 6.65 -4.89
CA GLY A 117 -8.16 7.90 -5.55
C GLY A 117 -7.04 7.70 -6.57
N THR A 118 -5.98 6.97 -6.21
CA THR A 118 -4.87 6.65 -7.11
C THR A 118 -5.35 5.94 -8.37
N LEU A 119 -6.18 4.91 -8.23
CA LEU A 119 -6.71 4.16 -9.37
C LEU A 119 -7.50 5.05 -10.33
N GLN A 120 -8.38 5.92 -9.80
CA GLN A 120 -9.14 6.86 -10.64
C GLN A 120 -8.26 7.87 -11.37
N ALA A 121 -7.23 8.39 -10.70
CA ALA A 121 -6.30 9.33 -11.32
C ALA A 121 -5.54 8.66 -12.47
N THR A 122 -5.02 7.45 -12.26
CA THR A 122 -4.35 6.66 -13.30
C THR A 122 -5.27 6.34 -14.47
N ASP A 123 -6.53 5.97 -14.22
CA ASP A 123 -7.49 5.68 -15.28
C ASP A 123 -7.83 6.94 -16.10
N GLY A 124 -8.01 8.08 -15.44
CA GLY A 124 -8.23 9.36 -16.10
C GLY A 124 -7.04 9.79 -16.98
N GLU A 125 -5.82 9.65 -16.46
CA GLU A 125 -4.59 9.93 -17.20
C GLU A 125 -4.47 9.02 -18.43
N ARG A 126 -4.70 7.72 -18.27
CA ARG A 126 -4.67 6.75 -19.39
C ARG A 126 -5.70 7.11 -20.45
N LYS A 127 -6.93 7.45 -20.06
CA LYS A 127 -7.98 7.89 -20.98
C LYS A 127 -7.57 9.13 -21.77
N ALA A 128 -7.00 10.14 -21.09
CA ALA A 128 -6.52 11.36 -21.73
C ALA A 128 -5.39 11.08 -22.74
N ARG A 129 -4.41 10.24 -22.36
CA ARG A 129 -3.32 9.81 -23.24
C ARG A 129 -3.85 9.09 -24.49
N ILE A 130 -4.78 8.15 -24.32
CA ILE A 130 -5.40 7.40 -25.44
C ILE A 130 -6.17 8.35 -26.37
N GLY A 131 -6.96 9.26 -25.82
CA GLY A 131 -7.72 10.24 -26.61
C GLY A 131 -6.87 11.27 -27.35
N ALA A 132 -5.64 11.53 -26.88
CA ALA A 132 -4.68 12.40 -27.55
C ALA A 132 -3.96 11.71 -28.72
N VAL A 133 -4.02 10.38 -28.83
CA VAL A 133 -3.48 9.66 -29.99
C VAL A 133 -4.38 9.91 -31.18
N GLN A 134 -3.90 10.70 -32.15
CA GLN A 134 -4.60 10.98 -33.40
C GLN A 134 -4.87 9.67 -34.14
N SER A 135 -6.13 9.40 -34.48
CA SER A 135 -6.50 8.23 -35.26
C SER A 135 -6.04 8.41 -36.70
N ASN A 136 -5.24 7.47 -37.22
CA ASN A 136 -4.91 7.46 -38.65
C ASN A 136 -6.15 7.13 -39.52
N PHE A 137 -7.26 6.69 -38.92
CA PHE A 137 -8.54 6.49 -39.60
C PHE A 137 -9.34 7.79 -39.78
N ASP A 138 -8.99 8.89 -39.10
CA ASP A 138 -9.61 10.21 -39.36
C ASP A 138 -9.14 10.85 -40.67
N LYS A 139 -8.18 10.21 -41.37
CA LYS A 139 -7.56 10.69 -42.61
C LYS A 139 -8.12 10.02 -43.87
N TYR A 140 -9.10 9.13 -43.74
CA TYR A 140 -9.78 8.42 -44.83
C TYR A 140 -11.29 8.56 -44.70
#